data_AF-A0A560CPK8-F1
#
_entry.id   AF-A0A560CPK8-F1
#
_cell.length_a   1.000
_cell.length_b   1.000
_cell.length_c   1.000
_cell.angle_alpha   90.00
_cell.angle_beta   90.00
_cell.angle_gamma   90.00
#
_symmetry.space_group_name_H-M   'P 1'
#
loop_
_entity.id
_entity.type
_entity.pdbx_description
1 polymer ?
#
loop_
_entity_poly.entity_id
_entity_poly.type
_entity_poly.pdbx_seq_one_letter_code
_entity_poly.pdbx_strand_id
1 'polypeptide(L)'
;MPHHRTADSLIPTGSGVIDAEHGAILDLLSAMNAGGPLGLAELTALRHEVAEHFATEAAEMAVLAADRRDRHEQAHRNYLAIIDALLDAATRGHPPTGDDANRLMLWFIVHSNTADTELVEAARRAGDEPPMISMDDWLDSLDEADQDALRS
;
A
#
# COMPACT_ATOMS: atom_id res chain seq x y z
N MET A 1 -3.75 28.68 -21.63
CA MET A 1 -3.07 27.83 -20.63
C MET A 1 -4.15 27.24 -19.75
N PRO A 2 -4.65 26.01 -19.98
CA PRO A 2 -5.57 25.41 -19.04
C PRO A 2 -4.76 24.90 -17.84
N HIS A 3 -5.22 25.27 -16.65
CA HIS A 3 -4.67 24.82 -15.38
C HIS A 3 -4.81 23.29 -15.26
N HIS A 4 -3.69 22.58 -15.25
CA HIS A 4 -3.62 21.18 -14.81
C HIS A 4 -4.01 21.20 -13.32
N ARG A 5 -5.21 20.72 -13.00
CA ARG A 5 -5.66 20.62 -11.60
C ARG A 5 -4.87 19.49 -10.95
N THR A 6 -4.17 19.83 -9.88
CA THR A 6 -3.39 18.97 -8.98
C THR A 6 -4.29 18.09 -8.10
N ALA A 7 -5.29 17.42 -8.68
CA ALA A 7 -6.16 16.47 -7.98
C ALA A 7 -5.76 15.00 -8.23
N ASP A 8 -4.81 14.77 -9.15
CA ASP A 8 -4.50 13.43 -9.68
C ASP A 8 -3.11 12.90 -9.22
N SER A 9 -2.47 13.52 -8.23
CA SER A 9 -1.10 13.15 -7.85
C SER A 9 -1.08 12.25 -6.64
N LEU A 10 -0.42 11.11 -6.79
CA LEU A 10 0.11 10.35 -5.67
C LEU A 10 1.23 11.16 -5.00
N ILE A 11 1.29 11.06 -3.67
CA ILE A 11 2.40 11.54 -2.86
C ILE A 11 3.34 10.35 -2.68
N PRO A 12 4.64 10.49 -2.99
CA PRO A 12 5.60 9.40 -2.75
C PRO A 12 5.56 8.98 -1.27
N THR A 13 5.38 7.69 -1.04
CA THR A 13 5.41 7.08 0.30
C THR A 13 6.82 7.09 0.89
N GLY A 14 7.84 7.13 0.02
CA GLY A 14 9.24 7.01 0.38
C GLY A 14 9.79 5.58 0.32
N SER A 15 8.94 4.60 -0.02
CA SER A 15 9.38 3.25 -0.38
C SER A 15 9.48 3.13 -1.90
N GLY A 16 10.70 2.94 -2.42
CA GLY A 16 10.92 2.88 -3.87
C GLY A 16 10.19 1.72 -4.58
N VAL A 17 9.88 0.64 -3.87
CA VAL A 17 9.10 -0.48 -4.40
C VAL A 17 7.62 -0.10 -4.48
N ILE A 18 7.04 0.36 -3.36
CA ILE A 18 5.63 0.77 -3.30
C ILE A 18 5.36 1.93 -4.26
N ASP A 19 6.24 2.93 -4.31
CA ASP A 19 6.09 4.07 -5.22
C ASP A 19 6.11 3.65 -6.71
N ALA A 20 6.86 2.59 -7.06
CA ALA A 20 6.87 2.06 -8.42
C ALA A 20 5.59 1.28 -8.75
N GLU A 21 5.10 0.44 -7.83
CA GLU A 21 3.82 -0.27 -7.95
C GLU A 21 2.65 0.72 -8.06
N HIS A 22 2.66 1.76 -7.22
CA HIS A 22 1.73 2.89 -7.25
C HIS A 22 1.71 3.59 -8.62
N GLY A 23 2.88 3.83 -9.20
CA GLY A 23 2.99 4.38 -10.55
C GLY A 23 2.35 3.49 -11.62
N ALA A 24 2.63 2.19 -11.60
CA ALA A 24 2.08 1.23 -12.57
C ALA A 24 0.54 1.17 -12.51
N ILE A 25 -0.03 1.14 -11.30
CA ILE A 25 -1.48 1.14 -11.10
C ILE A 25 -2.09 2.48 -11.56
N LEU A 26 -1.46 3.61 -11.23
CA LEU A 26 -1.95 4.93 -11.62
C LEU A 26 -1.92 5.12 -13.14
N ASP A 27 -0.92 4.60 -13.84
CA ASP A 27 -0.84 4.67 -15.30
C ASP A 27 -2.03 3.96 -15.96
N LEU A 28 -2.39 2.77 -15.46
CA LEU A 28 -3.58 2.04 -15.94
C LEU A 28 -4.87 2.84 -15.67
N LEU A 29 -5.06 3.34 -14.46
CA LEU A 29 -6.25 4.10 -14.07
C LEU A 29 -6.38 5.43 -14.83
N SER A 30 -5.25 6.10 -15.07
CA SER A 30 -5.18 7.36 -15.82
C SER A 30 -5.52 7.13 -17.28
N ALA A 31 -5.03 6.05 -17.89
CA ALA A 31 -5.38 5.68 -19.27
C ALA A 31 -6.89 5.42 -19.41
N MET A 32 -7.51 4.72 -18.45
CA MET A 32 -8.96 4.49 -18.44
C MET A 32 -9.76 5.80 -18.31
N ASN A 33 -9.33 6.72 -17.43
CA ASN A 33 -10.02 8.00 -17.23
C ASN A 33 -9.83 9.01 -18.36
N ALA A 34 -8.73 8.92 -19.12
CA ALA A 34 -8.47 9.79 -20.27
C ALA A 34 -9.29 9.43 -21.52
N GLY A 35 -10.27 8.52 -21.40
CA GLY A 35 -11.04 8.00 -22.53
C GLY A 35 -10.29 6.95 -23.35
N GLY A 36 -9.22 6.37 -22.77
CA GLY A 36 -8.55 5.20 -23.32
C GLY A 36 -9.40 3.93 -23.21
N PRO A 37 -8.85 2.77 -23.62
CA PRO A 37 -9.54 1.50 -23.52
C PRO A 37 -9.97 1.21 -22.08
N LEU A 38 -11.22 0.80 -21.91
CA LEU A 38 -11.79 0.41 -20.64
C LEU A 38 -12.63 -0.85 -20.87
N GLY A 39 -11.97 -2.00 -20.83
CA GLY A 39 -12.55 -3.30 -21.12
C GLY A 39 -11.98 -4.41 -20.26
N LEU A 40 -12.25 -5.66 -20.66
CA LEU A 40 -11.85 -6.85 -19.90
C LEU A 40 -10.32 -6.95 -19.73
N ALA A 41 -9.56 -6.60 -20.77
CA ALA A 41 -8.10 -6.69 -20.73
C ALA A 41 -7.52 -5.70 -19.71
N GLU A 42 -7.99 -4.45 -19.74
CA GLU A 42 -7.50 -3.39 -18.87
C GLU A 42 -7.93 -3.62 -17.41
N LEU A 43 -9.17 -4.06 -17.17
CA LEU A 43 -9.60 -4.44 -15.82
C LEU A 43 -8.83 -5.66 -15.29
N THR A 44 -8.48 -6.62 -16.14
CA THR A 44 -7.69 -7.79 -15.73
C THR A 44 -6.26 -7.38 -15.37
N ALA A 45 -5.65 -6.50 -16.16
CA ALA A 45 -4.34 -5.94 -15.87
C ALA A 45 -4.36 -5.16 -14.54
N LEU A 46 -5.34 -4.27 -14.36
CA LEU A 46 -5.51 -3.52 -13.11
C LEU A 46 -5.66 -4.46 -11.90
N ARG A 47 -6.52 -5.47 -12.01
CA ARG A 47 -6.76 -6.47 -10.96
C ARG A 47 -5.50 -7.26 -10.61
N HIS A 48 -4.61 -7.48 -11.58
CA HIS A 48 -3.35 -8.16 -11.36
C HIS A 48 -2.38 -7.26 -10.59
N GLU A 49 -2.10 -6.06 -11.11
CA GLU A 49 -1.18 -5.08 -10.47
C GLU A 49 -1.61 -4.75 -9.04
N VAL A 50 -2.90 -4.51 -8.82
CA VAL A 50 -3.45 -4.22 -7.49
C VAL A 50 -3.27 -5.42 -6.54
N ALA A 51 -3.46 -6.64 -7.02
CA ALA A 51 -3.30 -7.82 -6.18
C ALA A 51 -1.83 -8.09 -5.81
N GLU A 52 -0.90 -7.82 -6.73
CA GLU A 52 0.54 -7.91 -6.44
C GLU A 52 0.96 -6.86 -5.43
N HIS A 53 0.58 -5.61 -5.65
CA HIS A 53 0.83 -4.51 -4.71
C HIS A 53 0.28 -4.81 -3.30
N PHE A 54 -0.97 -5.25 -3.20
CA PHE A 54 -1.56 -5.62 -1.90
C PHE A 54 -0.85 -6.81 -1.22
N ALA A 55 -0.24 -7.71 -1.99
CA ALA A 55 0.56 -8.80 -1.44
C ALA A 55 1.91 -8.28 -0.89
N THR A 56 2.53 -7.31 -1.56
CA THR A 56 3.71 -6.59 -1.07
C THR A 56 3.40 -5.95 0.28
N GLU A 57 2.33 -5.15 0.37
CA GLU A 57 1.96 -4.48 1.62
C GLU A 57 1.58 -5.45 2.74
N ALA A 58 0.89 -6.55 2.44
CA ALA A 58 0.49 -7.53 3.44
C ALA A 58 1.70 -8.13 4.18
N ALA A 59 2.86 -8.25 3.52
CA ALA A 59 4.10 -8.68 4.17
C ALA A 59 4.64 -7.65 5.16
N GLU A 60 4.34 -6.37 4.96
CA GLU A 60 4.81 -5.25 5.80
C GLU A 60 3.82 -4.89 6.92
N MET A 61 2.53 -5.21 6.78
CA MET A 61 1.46 -4.82 7.72
C MET A 61 1.64 -5.31 9.17
N ALA A 62 2.56 -6.23 9.44
CA ALA A 62 2.86 -6.69 10.80
C ALA A 62 3.33 -5.55 11.73
N VAL A 63 3.88 -4.47 11.18
CA VAL A 63 4.33 -3.29 11.94
C VAL A 63 3.18 -2.39 12.41
N LEU A 64 1.97 -2.59 11.88
CA LEU A 64 0.79 -1.82 12.25
C LEU A 64 0.10 -2.38 13.50
N ALA A 65 -0.55 -1.48 14.25
CA ALA A 65 -1.50 -1.87 15.28
C ALA A 65 -2.60 -2.77 14.69
N ALA A 66 -3.09 -3.73 15.49
CA ALA A 66 -4.03 -4.75 15.02
C ALA A 66 -5.29 -4.15 14.36
N ASP A 67 -5.89 -3.12 14.98
CA ASP A 67 -7.09 -2.46 14.43
C ASP A 67 -6.82 -1.70 13.12
N ARG A 68 -5.59 -1.21 12.93
CA ARG A 68 -5.15 -0.54 11.70
C ARG A 68 -4.94 -1.52 10.57
N ARG A 69 -4.22 -2.61 10.84
CA ARG A 69 -4.04 -3.73 9.91
C ARG A 69 -5.38 -4.30 9.47
N ASP A 70 -6.30 -4.58 10.39
CA ASP A 70 -7.62 -5.13 10.04
C ASP A 70 -8.41 -4.21 9.09
N ARG A 71 -8.34 -2.88 9.31
CA ARG A 71 -8.97 -1.89 8.42
C ARG A 71 -8.29 -1.84 7.05
N HIS A 72 -6.96 -1.88 7.01
CA HIS A 72 -6.18 -1.87 5.77
C HIS A 72 -6.46 -3.11 4.92
N GLU A 73 -6.43 -4.30 5.53
CA GLU A 73 -6.78 -5.54 4.83
C GLU A 73 -8.24 -5.54 4.34
N GLN A 74 -9.17 -4.99 5.13
CA GLN A 74 -10.57 -4.87 4.70
C GLN A 74 -10.71 -3.92 3.52
N ALA A 75 -9.95 -2.82 3.50
CA ALA A 75 -9.87 -1.91 2.36
C ALA A 75 -9.38 -2.65 1.10
N HIS A 76 -8.33 -3.46 1.20
CA HIS A 76 -7.83 -4.29 0.09
C HIS A 76 -8.90 -5.26 -0.45
N ARG A 77 -9.54 -6.01 0.46
CA ARG A 77 -10.62 -6.95 0.09
C ARG A 77 -11.77 -6.25 -0.63
N ASN A 78 -12.18 -5.09 -0.13
CA ASN A 78 -13.28 -4.33 -0.73
C ASN A 78 -12.91 -3.81 -2.13
N TYR A 79 -11.69 -3.29 -2.30
CA TYR A 79 -11.27 -2.75 -3.58
C TYR A 79 -11.15 -3.84 -4.66
N LEU A 80 -10.54 -4.99 -4.33
CA LEU A 80 -10.49 -6.15 -5.23
C LEU A 80 -11.90 -6.65 -5.58
N ALA A 81 -12.82 -6.72 -4.62
CA ALA A 81 -14.19 -7.14 -4.87
C ALA A 81 -14.94 -6.20 -5.83
N ILE A 82 -14.65 -4.90 -5.79
CA ILE A 82 -15.21 -3.93 -6.75
C ILE A 82 -14.67 -4.20 -8.16
N ILE A 83 -13.37 -4.44 -8.31
CA ILE A 83 -12.77 -4.73 -9.61
C ILE A 83 -13.30 -6.07 -10.16
N ASP A 84 -13.39 -7.10 -9.32
CA ASP A 84 -13.93 -8.41 -9.69
C ASP A 84 -15.40 -8.28 -10.15
N ALA A 85 -16.21 -7.46 -9.48
CA ALA A 85 -17.59 -7.20 -9.89
C ALA A 85 -17.70 -6.52 -11.27
N LEU A 86 -16.77 -5.60 -11.59
CA LEU A 86 -16.70 -4.94 -12.89
C LEU A 86 -16.25 -5.91 -14.00
N LEU A 87 -15.28 -6.78 -13.72
CA LEU A 87 -14.86 -7.86 -14.62
C LEU A 87 -16.02 -8.81 -14.96
N ASP A 88 -16.77 -9.19 -13.94
CA ASP A 88 -17.94 -10.04 -14.05
C ASP A 88 -19.04 -9.39 -14.91
N ALA A 89 -19.31 -8.11 -14.69
CA ALA A 89 -20.27 -7.34 -15.47
C ALA A 89 -19.85 -7.24 -16.95
N ALA A 90 -18.57 -6.93 -17.19
CA ALA A 90 -18.00 -6.82 -18.53
C ALA A 90 -18.09 -8.16 -19.29
N THR A 91 -17.83 -9.28 -18.62
CA THR A 91 -17.97 -10.63 -19.19
C THR A 91 -19.41 -10.94 -19.62
N ARG A 92 -20.39 -10.35 -18.93
CA ARG A 92 -21.83 -10.45 -19.25
C ARG A 92 -22.30 -9.38 -20.25
N GLY A 93 -21.39 -8.66 -20.91
CA GLY A 93 -21.73 -7.64 -21.91
C GLY A 93 -22.13 -6.28 -21.33
N HIS A 94 -21.83 -6.01 -20.06
CA HIS A 94 -22.05 -4.72 -19.41
C HIS A 94 -20.69 -4.06 -19.18
N PRO A 95 -20.18 -3.28 -20.15
CA PRO A 95 -18.84 -2.71 -20.03
C PRO A 95 -18.77 -1.69 -18.87
N PRO A 96 -17.61 -1.60 -18.18
CA PRO A 96 -17.33 -0.53 -17.23
C PRO A 96 -17.51 0.85 -17.85
N THR A 97 -17.94 1.80 -17.03
CA THR A 97 -18.17 3.20 -17.40
C THR A 97 -17.01 4.10 -16.96
N GLY A 98 -16.91 5.30 -17.54
CA GLY A 98 -15.96 6.31 -17.06
C GLY A 98 -16.14 6.68 -15.59
N ASP A 99 -17.37 6.61 -15.07
CA ASP A 99 -17.63 6.82 -13.64
C ASP A 99 -17.03 5.70 -12.77
N ASP A 100 -17.01 4.46 -13.26
CA ASP A 100 -16.36 3.34 -12.57
C ASP A 100 -14.84 3.54 -12.52
N ALA A 101 -14.23 3.93 -13.65
CA ALA A 101 -12.79 4.24 -13.71
C ALA A 101 -12.42 5.41 -12.78
N ASN A 102 -13.24 6.45 -12.72
CA ASN A 102 -13.02 7.59 -11.84
C ASN A 102 -13.10 7.18 -10.35
N ARG A 103 -14.08 6.33 -9.99
CA ARG A 103 -14.21 5.83 -8.62
C ARG A 103 -13.02 4.95 -8.21
N LEU A 104 -12.55 4.09 -9.10
CA LEU A 104 -11.36 3.26 -8.86
C LEU A 104 -10.12 4.13 -8.65
N MET A 105 -9.93 5.16 -9.47
CA MET A 105 -8.81 6.10 -9.36
C MET A 105 -8.85 6.92 -8.08
N LEU A 106 -10.01 7.51 -7.75
CA LEU A 106 -10.16 8.32 -6.55
C LEU A 106 -9.92 7.50 -5.28
N TRP A 107 -10.44 6.27 -5.24
CA TRP A 107 -10.17 5.38 -4.11
C TRP A 107 -8.68 5.09 -3.97
N PHE A 108 -8.02 4.73 -5.09
CA PHE A 108 -6.60 4.39 -5.08
C PHE A 108 -5.73 5.54 -4.58
N ILE A 109 -5.95 6.75 -5.12
CA ILE A 109 -5.22 7.95 -4.69
C ILE A 109 -5.39 8.21 -3.19
N VAL A 110 -6.61 8.10 -2.67
CA VAL A 110 -6.88 8.34 -1.25
C VAL A 110 -6.21 7.27 -0.38
N HIS A 111 -6.33 6.01 -0.76
CA HIS A 111 -5.74 4.88 -0.03
C HIS A 111 -4.21 5.02 0.03
N SER A 112 -3.56 5.24 -1.11
CA SER A 112 -2.11 5.41 -1.22
C SER A 112 -1.57 6.60 -0.43
N ASN A 113 -2.24 7.75 -0.51
CA ASN A 113 -1.82 8.95 0.21
C ASN A 113 -2.14 8.90 1.71
N THR A 114 -2.79 7.84 2.22
CA THR A 114 -3.17 7.73 3.63
C THR A 114 -2.68 6.44 4.27
N ALA A 115 -3.29 5.30 3.93
CA ALA A 115 -3.02 4.01 4.55
C ALA A 115 -1.61 3.50 4.19
N ASP A 116 -1.24 3.55 2.92
CA ASP A 116 0.06 3.04 2.46
C ASP A 116 1.21 3.93 2.97
N THR A 117 0.97 5.24 3.03
CA THR A 117 1.90 6.18 3.67
C THR A 117 2.04 5.90 5.17
N GLU A 118 0.95 5.63 5.89
CA GLU A 118 0.97 5.23 7.31
C GLU A 118 1.79 3.95 7.52
N LEU A 119 1.63 2.97 6.64
CA LEU A 119 2.38 1.70 6.64
C LEU A 119 3.88 1.94 6.48
N VAL A 120 4.30 2.68 5.44
CA VAL A 120 5.72 2.94 5.17
C VAL A 120 6.37 3.75 6.30
N GLU A 121 5.67 4.73 6.86
CA GLU A 121 6.17 5.47 8.01
C GLU A 121 6.31 4.58 9.26
N ALA A 122 5.37 3.66 9.50
CA ALA A 122 5.45 2.71 10.60
C ALA A 122 6.62 1.72 10.43
N ALA A 123 6.82 1.21 9.21
CA ALA A 123 7.95 0.33 8.89
C ALA A 123 9.29 1.04 9.12
N ARG A 124 9.42 2.30 8.70
CA ARG A 124 10.61 3.12 8.93
C ARG A 124 10.91 3.31 10.42
N ARG A 125 9.89 3.66 11.21
CA ARG A 125 10.02 3.82 12.67
C ARG A 125 10.46 2.51 13.35
N ALA A 126 9.92 1.37 12.91
CA ALA A 126 10.30 0.07 13.43
C ALA A 126 11.74 -0.34 13.04
N GLY A 127 12.24 0.13 11.90
CA GLY A 127 13.63 -0.10 11.46
C GLY A 127 14.67 0.82 12.12
N ASP A 128 14.26 2.03 12.53
CA ASP A 128 15.13 3.02 13.17
C ASP A 128 15.29 2.82 14.69
N GLU A 129 14.39 2.08 15.33
CA GLU A 129 14.46 1.81 16.77
C GLU A 129 15.59 0.80 17.06
N PRO A 130 16.64 1.18 17.82
CA PRO A 130 17.69 0.24 18.19
C PRO A 130 17.05 -0.92 18.96
N PRO A 131 17.51 -2.16 18.77
CA PRO A 131 16.98 -3.28 19.54
C PRO A 131 17.11 -2.94 21.02
N MET A 132 15.96 -2.92 21.71
CA MET A 132 15.90 -2.82 23.17
C MET A 132 16.57 -4.07 23.72
N ILE A 133 17.88 -4.00 23.96
CA ILE A 133 18.59 -5.00 24.73
C ILE A 133 17.95 -5.01 26.13
N SER A 134 17.42 -6.15 26.54
CA SER A 134 16.94 -6.34 27.92
C SER A 134 18.08 -6.07 28.89
N MET A 135 17.80 -5.53 30.07
CA MET A 135 18.85 -5.35 31.10
C MET A 135 19.60 -6.67 31.35
N ASP A 136 18.92 -7.81 31.27
CA ASP A 136 19.52 -9.14 31.42
C ASP A 136 20.44 -9.50 30.25
N ASP A 137 20.02 -9.24 29.01
CA ASP A 137 20.86 -9.47 27.81
C ASP A 137 22.06 -8.50 27.75
N TRP A 138 21.90 -7.29 28.30
CA TRP A 138 22.97 -6.31 28.45
C TRP A 138 23.98 -6.80 29.47
N LEU A 139 23.52 -7.28 30.63
CA LEU A 139 24.37 -7.83 31.69
C LEU A 139 25.13 -9.09 31.23
N ASP A 140 24.49 -9.95 30.45
CA ASP A 140 25.11 -11.16 29.88
C ASP A 140 26.11 -10.84 28.75
N SER A 141 26.03 -9.65 28.15
CA SER A 141 26.98 -9.16 27.14
C SER A 141 28.25 -8.51 27.72
N LEU A 142 28.28 -8.23 29.02
CA LEU A 142 29.46 -7.73 29.73
C LEU A 142 30.45 -8.88 29.98
N ASP A 143 31.75 -8.62 29.83
CA ASP A 143 32.77 -9.60 30.18
C ASP A 143 32.90 -9.79 31.70
N GLU A 144 33.58 -10.85 32.13
CA GLU A 144 33.71 -11.19 33.56
C GLU A 144 34.32 -10.06 34.41
N ALA A 145 35.15 -9.18 33.82
CA ALA A 145 35.79 -8.08 34.54
C ALA A 145 34.82 -6.92 34.80
N ASP A 146 33.90 -6.65 33.87
CA ASP A 146 32.86 -5.63 34.01
C ASP A 146 31.72 -6.07 34.96
N GLN A 147 31.44 -7.38 35.03
CA GLN A 147 30.43 -7.92 35.96
C GLN A 147 30.87 -7.86 37.44
N ASP A 148 32.14 -8.09 37.73
CA ASP A 148 32.69 -8.03 39.10
C ASP A 148 32.76 -6.60 39.65
N ALA A 149 32.95 -5.61 38.78
CA ALA A 149 32.95 -4.19 39.14
C ALA A 149 31.56 -3.67 39.57
N LEU A 150 30.47 -4.30 39.10
CA LEU A 150 29.09 -3.93 39.43
C LEU A 150 28.54 -4.63 40.68
N ARG A 151 29.21 -5.68 41.16
CA ARG A 151 28.83 -6.46 42.36
C ARG A 151 29.56 -6.04 43.65
N SER A 152 30.51 -5.10 43.54
CA SER A 152 31.28 -4.53 44.66
C SER A 152 30.69 -3.20 45.15
#